data_AF-A0AAW7N9G0-F1
#
_entry.id   AF-A0AAW7N9G0-F1
#
_cell.length_a   1.000
_cell.length_b   1.000
_cell.length_c   1.000
_cell.angle_alpha   90.00
_cell.angle_beta   90.00
_cell.angle_gamma   90.00
#
_symmetry.space_group_name_H-M   'P 1'
#
loop_
_entity.id
_entity.type
_entity.pdbx_description
1 polymer ?
#
loop_
_entity_poly.entity_id
_entity_poly.type
_entity_poly.pdbx_seq_one_letter_code
_entity_poly.pdbx_strand_id
1 'polypeptide(L)' 'MKIRICKFRINEPGTGKEEWEVLLTNLDKVEFPLEKIKYLYHLRWRIGAEK' A
#
# COMPACT_ATOMS: atom_id res chain seq x y z
N MET A 1 5.75 7.04 20.16
CA MET A 1 5.70 6.90 18.69
C MET A 1 4.35 6.33 18.31
N LYS A 2 3.56 7.00 17.46
CA LYS A 2 2.27 6.48 17.02
C LYS A 2 2.47 5.64 15.76
N ILE A 3 2.11 4.37 15.82
CA ILE A 3 2.14 3.46 14.66
C ILE A 3 0.70 3.34 14.14
N ARG A 4 0.54 3.34 12.83
CA ARG A 4 -0.73 3.07 12.16
C ARG A 4 -0.59 1.85 11.24
N ILE A 5 -1.73 1.18 11.07
CA ILE A 5 -1.90 0.05 10.17
C ILE A 5 -2.58 0.58 8.90
N CYS A 6 -1.98 0.32 7.75
CA CYS A 6 -2.53 0.64 6.43
C CYS A 6 -2.89 -0.66 5.73
N LYS A 7 -4.16 -0.86 5.37
CA LYS A 7 -4.65 -2.03 4.64
C LYS A 7 -5.18 -1.60 3.28
N PHE A 8 -4.70 -2.19 2.19
CA PHE A 8 -5.19 -1.88 0.84
C PHE A 8 -5.34 -3.15 0.00
N ARG A 9 -6.30 -3.10 -0.93
CA ARG A 9 -6.69 -4.23 -1.78
C ARG A 9 -5.72 -4.37 -2.95
N ILE A 10 -5.34 -5.61 -3.27
CA ILE A 10 -4.41 -5.94 -4.37
C ILE A 10 -4.98 -6.96 -5.37
N ASN A 11 -6.30 -7.20 -5.33
CA ASN A 11 -6.96 -8.13 -6.23
C ASN A 11 -6.67 -7.85 -7.72
N GLU A 12 -6.28 -8.90 -8.43
CA GLU A 12 -6.27 -8.90 -9.89
C GLU A 12 -7.70 -8.98 -10.44
N PRO A 13 -8.10 -8.06 -11.35
CA PRO A 13 -9.42 -8.12 -11.99
C PRO A 13 -9.67 -9.48 -12.63
N GLY A 14 -10.85 -10.06 -12.37
CA GLY A 14 -11.28 -11.33 -13.00
C GLY A 14 -10.84 -12.61 -12.27
N THR A 15 -10.03 -12.53 -11.23
CA THR A 15 -9.59 -13.74 -10.47
C THR A 15 -10.55 -14.17 -9.37
N GLY A 16 -11.48 -13.30 -8.95
CA GLY A 16 -12.39 -13.55 -7.84
C GLY A 16 -11.73 -13.66 -6.46
N LYS A 17 -10.40 -13.51 -6.38
CA LYS A 17 -9.63 -13.60 -5.13
C LYS A 17 -9.84 -12.35 -4.28
N GLU A 18 -9.77 -12.47 -2.95
CA GLU A 18 -9.75 -11.34 -2.02
C GLU A 18 -8.40 -11.25 -1.31
N GLU A 19 -7.49 -10.49 -1.90
CA GLU A 19 -6.12 -10.33 -1.46
C GLU A 19 -5.87 -8.88 -1.00
N TRP A 20 -5.15 -8.79 0.12
CA TRP A 20 -4.91 -7.55 0.83
C TRP A 20 -3.45 -7.47 1.23
N GLU A 21 -2.87 -6.29 1.11
CA GLU A 21 -1.59 -5.96 1.72
C GLU A 21 -1.78 -5.09 2.95
N VAL A 22 -0.93 -5.34 3.96
CA VAL A 22 -0.97 -4.65 5.25
C VAL A 22 0.41 -4.11 5.58
N LEU A 23 0.49 -2.81 5.86
CA LEU A 23 1.72 -2.11 6.22
C LEU A 23 1.63 -1.46 7.59
N LEU A 24 2.73 -1.53 8.34
CA LEU A 24 2.94 -0.77 9.57
C LEU A 24 3.80 0.44 9.27
N THR A 25 3.36 1.63 9.70
CA THR A 25 4.12 2.86 9.49
C THR A 25 3.89 3.85 10.64
N ASN A 26 4.88 4.70 10.88
CA ASN A 26 4.78 5.84 11.79
C ASN A 26 4.58 7.18 11.04
N LEU A 27 4.38 7.14 9.72
CA LEU A 27 4.15 8.32 8.90
C LEU A 27 2.78 8.96 9.19
N ASP A 28 2.74 10.29 9.14
CA ASP A 28 1.53 11.06 9.42
C ASP A 28 0.39 10.75 8.42
N LYS A 29 -0.85 10.78 8.90
CA LYS A 29 -2.01 10.41 8.07
C LYS A 29 -2.47 11.48 7.10
N VAL A 30 -2.18 12.75 7.39
CA VAL A 30 -2.56 13.89 6.57
C VAL A 30 -1.53 14.09 5.47
N GLU A 31 -0.23 14.04 5.82
CA GLU A 31 0.86 14.18 4.86
C GLU A 31 1.05 12.92 3.98
N PHE A 32 0.75 11.74 4.55
CA PHE A 32 0.83 10.44 3.88
C PHE A 32 -0.53 9.71 3.90
N PRO A 33 -1.48 10.12 3.05
CA PRO A 33 -2.74 9.40 2.87
C PRO A 33 -2.48 7.98 2.32
N LEU A 34 -3.50 7.11 2.41
CA LEU A 34 -3.38 5.68 2.09
C LEU A 34 -2.84 5.43 0.67
N GLU A 35 -3.28 6.22 -0.31
CA GLU A 35 -2.82 6.13 -1.71
C GLU A 35 -1.32 6.42 -1.85
N LYS A 36 -0.83 7.45 -1.15
CA LYS A 36 0.59 7.82 -1.14
C LYS A 36 1.43 6.75 -0.45
N ILE A 37 0.93 6.13 0.62
CA ILE A 37 1.59 4.99 1.27
C ILE A 37 1.70 3.80 0.31
N LYS A 38 0.62 3.47 -0.41
CA LYS A 38 0.62 2.39 -1.42
C LYS A 38 1.64 2.66 -2.53
N TYR A 39 1.68 3.89 -3.05
CA TYR A 39 2.65 4.30 -4.06
C TYR A 39 4.10 4.15 -3.58
N LEU A 40 4.42 4.68 -2.40
CA LEU A 40 5.77 4.58 -1.81
C LEU A 40 6.18 3.12 -1.56
N TYR A 41 5.25 2.30 -1.10
CA TYR A 41 5.49 0.87 -0.92
C TYR A 41 5.78 0.18 -2.25
N HIS A 42 4.97 0.41 -3.29
CA HIS A 42 5.21 -0.16 -4.61
C HIS A 42 6.57 0.27 -5.19
N LEU A 43 6.98 1.54 -5.02
CA LEU A 43 8.30 2.02 -5.44
C LEU A 43 9.44 1.26 -4.77
N ARG A 44 9.35 1.02 -3.45
CA ARG A 44 10.36 0.25 -2.70
C ARG A 44 10.57 -1.13 -3.32
N TRP A 45 9.50 -1.75 -3.78
CA TRP A 45 9.50 -3.10 -4.36
C TRP A 45 9.58 -3.11 -5.89
N ARG A 46 9.73 -1.94 -6.54
CA ARG A 46 9.70 -1.78 -8.01
C ARG A 46 8.47 -2.40 -8.68
N ILE A 47 7.35 -2.48 -7.97
CA ILE A 47 6.09 -3.01 -8.50
C ILE A 47 5.58 -2.00 -9.55
N GLY A 48 5.62 -2.38 -10.82
CA GLY A 48 5.20 -1.54 -11.96
C GLY A 48 6.21 -0.48 -12.41
N ALA A 49 7.47 -0.52 -11.93
CA ALA A 49 8.52 0.43 -12.29
C ALA A 49 9.36 0.01 -13.52
N GLU A 50 9.03 -1.11 -14.16
CA GLU A 50 9.66 -1.56 -15.40
C GLU A 50 8.58 -1.77 -16.49
N LYS A 51 8.61 -0.89 -17.48
CA LYS A 51 8.21 -1.15 -18.86
C LYS A 51 9.30 -0.62 -19.77
#